data_AF-A0A3R9RPZ8-F1
#
_entry.id   AF-A0A3R9RPZ8-F1
#
_cell.length_a   1.000
_cell.length_b   1.000
_cell.length_c   1.000
_cell.angle_alpha   90.00
_cell.angle_beta   90.00
_cell.angle_gamma   90.00
#
_symmetry.space_group_name_H-M   'P 1'
#
loop_
_entity.id
_entity.type
_entity.pdbx_description
1 polymer ?
#
loop_
_entity_poly.entity_id
_entity_poly.type
_entity_poly.pdbx_seq_one_letter_code
_entity_poly.pdbx_strand_id
1 'polypeptide(L)' 'MTYTTIPVKREIKERLEKFKGEREWSSFLNDLINEVIRVRREESFRKLRELSLKHLNEIEESHRKFRREFSLDSR' A
#
# COMPACT_ATOMS: atom_id res chain seq x y z
N MET A 1 -7.45 30.59 -9.89
CA MET A 1 -6.94 29.76 -8.78
C MET A 1 -7.52 30.31 -7.48
N THR A 2 -8.27 29.51 -6.73
CA THR A 2 -8.82 29.89 -5.43
C THR A 2 -7.89 29.36 -4.34
N TYR A 3 -7.30 30.27 -3.57
CA TYR A 3 -6.47 29.89 -2.43
C TYR A 3 -7.34 29.81 -1.18
N THR A 4 -7.05 28.85 -0.32
CA THR A 4 -7.70 28.68 0.98
C THR A 4 -6.66 28.60 2.08
N THR A 5 -7.04 29.00 3.29
CA THR A 5 -6.17 28.95 4.46
C THR A 5 -6.57 27.79 5.34
N ILE A 6 -5.61 26.94 5.71
CA ILE A 6 -5.79 25.89 6.71
C ILE A 6 -5.05 26.30 8.00
N PRO A 7 -5.74 26.36 9.15
CA PRO A 7 -5.06 26.56 10.42
C PRO A 7 -4.33 25.28 10.81
N VAL A 8 -3.03 25.39 11.08
CA VAL A 8 -2.19 24.31 11.56
C VAL A 8 -1.44 24.77 12.81
N LYS A 9 -1.08 23.84 13.68
CA LYS A 9 -0.25 24.16 14.85
C LYS A 9 1.08 24.74 14.40
N ARG A 10 1.63 25.67 15.18
CA ARG A 10 2.91 26.33 14.90
C ARG A 10 4.05 25.33 14.69
N GLU A 11 4.14 24.34 15.58
CA GLU A 11 5.14 23.26 15.50
C GLU A 11 5.08 22.48 14.17
N ILE A 12 3.86 22.28 13.63
CA ILE A 12 3.65 21.55 12.38
C ILE A 12 4.06 22.42 11.21
N LYS A 13 3.67 23.71 11.23
CA LYS A 13 4.07 24.67 10.20
C LYS A 13 5.59 24.76 10.09
N GLU A 14 6.30 24.88 11.21
CA GLU A 14 7.77 24.95 11.23
C GLU A 14 8.42 23.69 10.67
N ARG A 15 7.90 22.50 11.00
CA ARG A 15 8.38 21.24 10.43
C ARG A 15 8.15 21.18 8.92
N LEU A 16 6.95 21.56 8.46
CA LEU A 16 6.62 21.56 7.05
C LEU A 16 7.46 22.59 6.27
N GLU A 17 7.74 23.77 6.84
CA GLU A 17 8.61 24.77 6.18
C GLU A 17 10.04 24.25 5.99
N LYS A 18 10.62 23.62 7.03
CA LYS A 18 11.95 22.99 6.92
C LYS A 18 11.99 21.92 5.84
N PHE A 19 10.92 21.15 5.69
CA PHE A 19 10.84 20.05 4.72
C PHE A 19 10.49 20.52 3.30
N LYS A 20 9.67 21.56 3.18
CA LYS A 20 9.31 22.21 1.92
C LYS A 20 10.53 22.87 1.27
N GLY A 21 11.38 23.50 2.08
CA GLY A 21 12.49 24.33 1.59
C GLY A 21 11.97 25.45 0.70
N GLU A 22 12.54 25.56 -0.51
CA GLU A 22 12.22 26.63 -1.47
C GLU A 22 10.95 26.37 -2.30
N ARG A 23 10.33 25.19 -2.16
CA ARG A 23 9.17 24.80 -2.99
C ARG A 23 7.90 25.60 -2.69
N GLU A 24 6.99 25.68 -3.65
CA GLU A 24 5.65 26.23 -3.40
C GLU A 24 4.81 25.30 -2.51
N TRP A 25 3.98 25.89 -1.62
CA TRP A 25 3.15 25.15 -0.67
C TRP A 25 2.18 24.17 -1.35
N SER A 26 1.49 24.59 -2.42
CA SER A 26 0.49 23.74 -3.08
C SER A 26 1.14 22.52 -3.72
N SER A 27 2.26 22.73 -4.41
CA SER A 27 3.05 21.64 -5.01
C SER A 27 3.61 20.70 -3.94
N PHE A 28 4.16 21.25 -2.86
CA PHE A 28 4.71 20.45 -1.77
C PHE A 28 3.64 19.58 -1.07
N LEU A 29 2.49 20.16 -0.73
CA LEU A 29 1.40 19.43 -0.08
C LEU A 29 0.80 18.36 -1.02
N ASN A 30 0.70 18.66 -2.31
CA ASN A 30 0.22 17.70 -3.31
C ASN A 30 1.16 16.49 -3.42
N ASP A 31 2.47 16.72 -3.46
CA ASP A 31 3.46 15.63 -3.49
C ASP A 31 3.43 14.80 -2.22
N LEU A 32 3.28 15.46 -1.06
CA LEU A 32 3.18 14.77 0.23
C LEU A 32 1.95 13.84 0.27
N ILE A 33 0.81 14.28 -0.27
CA ILE A 33 -0.39 13.46 -0.40
C ILE A 33 -0.15 12.28 -1.36
N ASN A 34 0.46 12.53 -2.51
CA ASN A 34 0.75 11.48 -3.50
C ASN A 34 1.66 10.40 -2.93
N GLU A 35 2.66 10.78 -2.15
CA GLU A 35 3.56 9.84 -1.50
C GLU A 35 2.84 8.97 -0.46
N VAL A 36 1.99 9.57 0.36
CA VAL A 36 1.15 8.83 1.31
C VAL A 36 0.23 7.84 0.60
N ILE A 37 -0.37 8.24 -0.53
CA ILE A 37 -1.21 7.36 -1.35
C ILE A 37 -0.38 6.20 -1.93
N ARG A 38 0.81 6.48 -2.44
CA ARG A 38 1.73 5.47 -3.01
C ARG A 38 2.08 4.41 -1.97
N VAL A 39 2.54 4.83 -0.79
CA VAL A 39 2.92 3.92 0.30
C VAL A 39 1.74 3.07 0.74
N ARG A 40 0.55 3.67 0.93
CA ARG A 40 -0.66 2.91 1.29
C ARG A 40 -1.03 1.89 0.22
N ARG A 41 -0.92 2.25 -1.06
CA ARG A 41 -1.19 1.33 -2.18
C ARG A 41 -0.21 0.15 -2.19
N GLU A 42 1.08 0.41 -1.98
CA GLU A 42 2.10 -0.64 -1.92
C GLU A 42 1.86 -1.59 -0.75
N GLU A 43 1.49 -1.08 0.43
CA GLU A 43 1.12 -1.92 1.58
C GLU A 43 -0.11 -2.78 1.31
N SER A 44 -1.17 -2.20 0.72
CA SER A 44 -2.36 -2.95 0.32
C SER A 44 -2.02 -4.04 -0.69
N PHE A 45 -1.19 -3.73 -1.69
CA PHE A 45 -0.77 -4.70 -2.70
C PHE A 45 0.07 -5.84 -2.09
N ARG A 46 0.98 -5.51 -1.15
CA ARG A 46 1.77 -6.51 -0.42
C ARG A 46 0.87 -7.48 0.36
N LYS A 47 -0.12 -6.95 1.09
CA LYS A 47 -1.10 -7.77 1.83
C LYS A 47 -1.90 -8.68 0.91
N LEU A 48 -2.35 -8.16 -0.24
CA LEU A 48 -3.06 -8.98 -1.24
C LEU A 48 -2.17 -10.11 -1.77
N ARG A 49 -0.91 -9.80 -2.10
CA ARG A 49 0.05 -10.81 -2.58
C ARG A 49 0.28 -11.93 -1.57
N GLU A 50 0.43 -11.60 -0.29
CA GLU A 50 0.59 -12.58 0.79
C GLU A 50 -0.63 -13.50 0.92
N LEU A 51 -1.83 -12.93 0.87
CA LEU A 51 -3.08 -13.70 0.89
C LEU A 51 -3.21 -14.63 -0.32
N SER A 52 -2.90 -14.14 -1.52
CA SER A 52 -2.93 -14.97 -2.74
C SER A 52 -1.92 -16.11 -2.70
N LEU A 53 -0.69 -15.87 -2.22
CA LEU A 53 0.32 -16.92 -2.09
C LEU A 53 -0.10 -18.00 -1.10
N LYS A 54 -0.66 -17.59 0.05
CA LYS A 54 -1.20 -18.55 1.03
C LYS A 54 -2.30 -19.40 0.41
N HIS A 55 -3.22 -18.78 -0.33
CA HIS A 55 -4.32 -19.49 -0.97
C HIS A 55 -3.86 -20.48 -2.04
N LEU A 56 -2.82 -20.14 -2.82
CA LEU A 56 -2.24 -21.06 -3.81
C LEU A 56 -1.67 -22.33 -3.17
N ASN A 57 -1.00 -22.21 -2.02
CA ASN A 57 -0.49 -23.37 -1.29
C ASN A 57 -1.62 -24.25 -0.77
N GLU A 58 -2.69 -23.65 -0.25
CA GLU A 58 -3.88 -24.38 0.22
C GLU A 58 -4.56 -25.15 -0.93
N ILE A 59 -4.65 -24.53 -2.11
CA ILE A 59 -5.14 -25.18 -3.33
C ILE A 59 -4.23 -26.35 -3.70
N GLU A 60 -2.91 -26.16 -3.77
CA GLU A 60 -1.98 -27.23 -4.14
C GLU A 60 -2.06 -28.42 -3.17
N GLU A 61 -2.12 -28.16 -1.87
CA GLU A 61 -2.28 -29.21 -0.85
C GLU A 61 -3.62 -29.94 -0.99
N SER A 62 -4.70 -29.21 -1.23
CA SER A 62 -6.04 -29.78 -1.47
C SER A 62 -6.04 -30.67 -2.71
N HIS A 63 -5.47 -30.20 -3.83
CA HIS A 63 -5.31 -30.98 -5.05
C HIS A 63 -4.47 -32.24 -4.82
N ARG A 64 -3.37 -32.14 -4.07
CA ARG A 64 -2.51 -33.29 -3.74
C ARG A 64 -3.20 -34.28 -2.80
N LYS A 65 -4.05 -33.82 -1.87
CA LYS A 65 -4.87 -34.70 -1.02
C LYS A 65 -5.93 -35.41 -1.84
N PHE A 66 -6.66 -34.67 -2.68
CA PHE A 66 -7.65 -35.22 -3.60
C PHE A 66 -7.05 -36.31 -4.50
N ARG A 67 -5.92 -36.05 -5.18
CA ARG A 67 -5.30 -37.06 -6.05
C ARG A 67 -4.88 -38.33 -5.29
N ARG A 68 -4.40 -38.20 -4.06
CA ARG A 68 -4.05 -39.33 -3.18
C ARG A 68 -5.27 -40.12 -2.73
N GLU A 69 -6.31 -39.45 -2.25
CA GLU A 69 -7.55 -40.10 -1.78
C GLU A 69 -8.26 -40.84 -2.91
N PHE A 70 -8.27 -40.27 -4.12
CA PHE A 70 -8.90 -40.87 -5.29
C PHE A 70 -7.96 -41.80 -6.09
N SER A 71 -6.75 -42.09 -5.59
CA SER A 71 -5.75 -42.96 -6.24
C SER A 71 -5.45 -42.59 -7.70
N LEU A 72 -5.54 -41.30 -8.02
CA LEU A 72 -5.36 -40.77 -9.39
C LEU A 72 -3.89 -40.66 -9.80
N ASP A 73 -2.96 -40.98 -8.90
CA ASP A 73 -1.52 -40.99 -9.14
C ASP A 73 -0.99 -42.37 -9.57
N SER A 74 -1.85 -43.39 -9.68
CA SER A 74 -1.50 -44.74 -10.12
C SER A 74 -1.71 -44.93 -11.62
N ARG A 75 -0.74 -44.51 -12.45
CA ARG A 75 -0.49 -45.05 -13.81
C ARG A 75 1.00 -44.98 -14.14
#